data_AF-A0A0G0YC22-F1
#
_entry.id   AF-A0A0G0YC22-F1
#
_cell.length_a   1.000
_cell.length_b   1.000
_cell.length_c   1.000
_cell.angle_alpha   90.00
_cell.angle_beta   90.00
_cell.angle_gamma   90.00
#
_symmetry.space_group_name_H-M   'P 1'
#
loop_
_entity.id
_entity.type
_entity.pdbx_description
1 polymer ?
#
loop_
_entity_poly.entity_id
_entity_poly.type
_entity_poly.pdbx_seq_one_letter_code
_entity_poly.pdbx_strand_id
1 'polypeptide(L)'
;MKLIKEEKINREISGLFVYDFVLVKDGLYLIEIIASATSWWQNVKSLRSFFKDSDLALILDKIEISTSTSELTDVRAAWNGNELKGLLKTVVIIVKLKKGKHVLSFTPDQKPYLKSIMISQLEETDKIIYIPVDNNPAEKGDGRPWLSFVLINLSIKDIVILAKASKKDRDDDDIKLIIDGETQKNDPPTGEKKSHQDWYWCGKILKGQEKEFKKTVDFNHGIHYIDLWADETPFLKKIEIAINEESVKAPTVDDPEWTGDFYDDPEQMILARAIFGEARSLSEKGKIAVGWSIKNRAIDTRWGDNYQDVILEPKQYSAFNKSDKNLPYVYNPFFDKTQIAAWHECYKIAGQVIAGEAQDPTDGANHYYSDYIVPPYWTKDKKAHFKIKIDNTLFYDITGNNPGGFIKLFSFILLIAVMAAGLLMFQQLKTEVKAQDAAQNIQYREYFINPKTEEINVLYLNEQGGIIGSKQLTSDQYKKSHLEIFYDNKMLGYFQDINKDDGTKPAEKDEYYKNYVKLMIKQGENETAYEVYRGDVHTSSWEWRDNKHVIVYYGCGTHCLYYYVININTKQTEDEGQIYE
;
A
#
# COMPACT_ATOMS: atom_id res chain seq x y z
N MET A 1 29.87 8.71 2.34
CA MET A 1 28.81 8.20 1.44
C MET A 1 29.43 7.83 0.11
N LYS A 2 29.25 6.58 -0.32
CA LYS A 2 29.80 6.04 -1.57
C LYS A 2 28.69 5.86 -2.59
N LEU A 3 28.75 6.57 -3.71
CA LEU A 3 27.81 6.41 -4.81
C LEU A 3 27.90 4.98 -5.39
N ILE A 4 26.76 4.32 -5.51
CA ILE A 4 26.63 2.97 -6.08
C ILE A 4 26.05 3.04 -7.49
N LYS A 5 24.99 3.82 -7.67
CA LYS A 5 24.29 3.98 -8.95
C LYS A 5 23.67 5.38 -9.02
N GLU A 6 23.72 6.00 -10.19
CA GLU A 6 23.00 7.24 -10.51
C GLU A 6 22.38 7.07 -11.89
N GLU A 7 21.11 7.42 -12.03
CA GLU A 7 20.42 7.36 -13.32
C GLU A 7 19.49 8.56 -13.50
N LYS A 8 19.67 9.23 -14.65
CA LYS A 8 18.80 10.33 -15.10
C LYS A 8 17.71 9.76 -15.98
N ILE A 9 16.51 9.65 -15.43
CA ILE A 9 15.34 9.04 -16.08
C ILE A 9 14.65 10.04 -17.00
N ASN A 10 14.44 11.27 -16.52
CA ASN A 10 13.89 12.42 -17.24
C ASN A 10 12.71 12.12 -18.18
N ARG A 11 11.65 11.49 -17.66
CA ARG A 11 10.44 11.21 -18.47
C ARG A 11 9.19 11.09 -17.62
N GLU A 12 8.05 11.29 -18.29
CA GLU A 12 6.74 10.91 -17.77
C GLU A 12 6.60 9.38 -17.67
N ILE A 13 5.94 8.91 -16.62
CA ILE A 13 5.69 7.50 -16.34
C ILE A 13 4.20 7.25 -16.49
N SER A 14 3.78 6.51 -17.54
CA SER A 14 2.36 6.31 -17.86
C SER A 14 1.84 4.88 -17.58
N GLY A 15 2.63 4.07 -16.87
CA GLY A 15 2.33 2.71 -16.43
C GLY A 15 3.40 2.24 -15.43
N LEU A 16 3.25 1.02 -14.90
CA LEU A 16 4.20 0.44 -13.95
C LEU A 16 5.64 0.57 -14.49
N PHE A 17 6.49 1.24 -13.73
CA PHE A 17 7.92 1.36 -14.01
C PHE A 17 8.72 0.65 -12.92
N VAL A 18 9.53 -0.32 -13.32
CA VAL A 18 10.33 -1.13 -12.42
C VAL A 18 11.80 -0.80 -12.62
N TYR A 19 12.50 -0.54 -11.51
CA TYR A 19 13.91 -0.20 -11.49
C TYR A 19 14.70 -1.21 -10.66
N ASP A 20 15.43 -2.08 -11.35
CA ASP A 20 16.28 -3.07 -10.71
C ASP A 20 17.66 -2.50 -10.34
N PHE A 21 18.16 -2.87 -9.17
CA PHE A 21 19.54 -2.63 -8.76
C PHE A 21 20.09 -3.81 -7.97
N VAL A 22 21.42 -3.96 -7.98
CA VAL A 22 22.12 -5.06 -7.31
C VAL A 22 23.15 -4.51 -6.36
N LEU A 23 23.09 -4.95 -5.11
CA LEU A 23 24.01 -4.56 -4.05
C LEU A 23 25.04 -5.67 -3.83
N VAL A 24 26.32 -5.28 -3.70
CA VAL A 24 27.44 -6.22 -3.57
C VAL A 24 27.76 -6.58 -2.11
N LYS A 25 27.21 -5.84 -1.15
CA LYS A 25 27.35 -6.10 0.29
C LYS A 25 26.09 -5.69 1.06
N ASP A 26 25.86 -6.33 2.20
CA ASP A 26 24.93 -5.83 3.20
C ASP A 26 25.37 -4.44 3.68
N GLY A 27 24.43 -3.61 4.11
CA GLY A 27 24.76 -2.35 4.79
C GLY A 27 23.62 -1.36 4.82
N LEU A 28 23.94 -0.15 5.29
CA LEU A 28 23.04 0.99 5.31
C LEU A 28 23.14 1.75 3.97
N TYR A 29 21.99 1.99 3.34
CA TYR A 29 21.89 2.63 2.04
C TYR A 29 20.99 3.85 2.11
N LEU A 30 21.32 4.84 1.27
CA LEU A 30 20.55 6.04 1.00
C LEU A 30 20.11 6.00 -0.46
N ILE A 31 18.80 6.06 -0.70
CA ILE A 31 18.20 6.09 -2.04
C ILE A 31 17.49 7.44 -2.20
N GLU A 32 18.02 8.29 -3.06
CA GLU A 32 17.44 9.58 -3.40
C GLU A 32 16.69 9.48 -4.73
N ILE A 33 15.43 9.89 -4.73
CA ILE A 33 14.56 9.87 -5.91
C ILE A 33 13.94 11.25 -6.07
N ILE A 34 14.01 11.79 -7.29
CA ILE A 34 13.43 13.08 -7.62
C ILE A 34 12.35 12.89 -8.67
N ALA A 35 11.14 13.33 -8.37
CA ALA A 35 10.00 13.30 -9.30
C ALA A 35 9.07 14.50 -9.06
N SER A 36 8.14 14.73 -9.98
CA SER A 36 7.03 15.66 -9.82
C SER A 36 5.73 15.04 -10.30
N ALA A 37 4.63 15.60 -9.80
CA ALA A 37 3.29 15.14 -10.11
C ALA A 37 2.38 16.38 -10.23
N THR A 38 1.54 16.43 -11.26
CA THR A 38 0.72 17.62 -11.60
C THR A 38 -0.66 17.54 -10.97
N SER A 39 -1.11 18.66 -10.41
CA SER A 39 -2.48 18.82 -9.90
C SER A 39 -3.54 18.81 -11.01
N TRP A 40 -4.77 18.42 -10.67
CA TRP A 40 -5.91 18.37 -11.61
C TRP A 40 -6.19 19.69 -12.35
N TRP A 41 -6.02 20.85 -11.71
CA TRP A 41 -6.23 22.17 -12.34
C TRP A 41 -5.18 22.56 -13.41
N GLN A 42 -4.07 21.83 -13.52
CA GLN A 42 -3.08 22.03 -14.59
C GLN A 42 -3.37 21.18 -15.84
N ASN A 43 -4.29 20.21 -15.75
CA ASN A 43 -4.68 19.31 -16.86
C ASN A 43 -5.78 19.90 -17.78
N VAL A 44 -6.08 21.20 -17.65
CA VAL A 44 -7.19 21.91 -18.32
C VAL A 44 -6.88 22.19 -19.80
N LYS A 45 -6.80 21.14 -20.61
CA LYS A 45 -6.93 21.23 -22.08
C LYS A 45 -8.01 20.34 -22.66
N SER A 46 -8.67 19.50 -21.86
CA SER A 46 -9.85 18.76 -22.30
C SER A 46 -10.87 18.64 -21.17
N LEU A 47 -12.16 18.78 -21.51
CA LEU A 47 -13.31 18.67 -20.59
C LEU A 47 -13.47 17.27 -19.94
N ARG A 48 -12.53 16.34 -20.15
CA ARG A 48 -12.56 14.95 -19.66
C ARG A 48 -11.55 14.63 -18.53
N SER A 49 -10.66 15.54 -18.13
CA SER A 49 -9.69 15.30 -17.04
C SER A 49 -10.03 16.05 -15.75
N PHE A 50 -11.31 16.33 -15.52
CA PHE A 50 -11.78 17.36 -14.57
C PHE A 50 -11.61 17.00 -13.07
N PHE A 51 -11.12 15.80 -12.72
CA PHE A 51 -11.00 15.35 -11.32
C PHE A 51 -9.87 14.33 -11.07
N LYS A 52 -8.78 14.35 -11.84
CA LYS A 52 -7.63 13.47 -11.58
C LYS A 52 -6.33 14.27 -11.58
N ASP A 53 -5.73 14.41 -10.42
CA ASP A 53 -4.32 14.75 -10.28
C ASP A 53 -3.45 13.57 -10.74
N SER A 54 -2.18 13.86 -10.96
CA SER A 54 -1.20 12.84 -11.28
C SER A 54 -0.45 12.51 -10.01
N ASP A 55 -0.37 11.22 -9.71
CA ASP A 55 0.28 10.69 -8.50
C ASP A 55 1.32 9.63 -8.86
N LEU A 56 2.33 9.46 -8.02
CA LEU A 56 3.34 8.41 -8.15
C LEU A 56 3.53 7.67 -6.82
N ALA A 57 3.08 6.43 -6.78
CA ALA A 57 3.33 5.50 -5.68
C ALA A 57 4.69 4.82 -5.84
N LEU A 58 5.32 4.47 -4.72
CA LEU A 58 6.64 3.84 -4.68
C LEU A 58 6.64 2.65 -3.72
N ILE A 59 7.21 1.54 -4.19
CA ILE A 59 7.51 0.37 -3.37
C ILE A 59 9.01 0.06 -3.52
N LEU A 60 9.71 -0.08 -2.40
CA LEU A 60 11.05 -0.65 -2.34
C LEU A 60 10.95 -2.12 -1.92
N ASP A 61 11.26 -3.04 -2.83
CA ASP A 61 11.03 -4.48 -2.70
C ASP A 61 9.56 -4.80 -2.38
N LYS A 62 9.23 -4.94 -1.09
CA LYS A 62 7.87 -5.17 -0.57
C LYS A 62 7.40 -4.05 0.37
N ILE A 63 8.24 -3.05 0.62
CA ILE A 63 7.99 -1.95 1.55
C ILE A 63 7.38 -0.79 0.77
N GLU A 64 6.11 -0.49 1.06
CA GLU A 64 5.42 0.66 0.51
C GLU A 64 5.97 1.95 1.12
N ILE A 65 6.25 2.93 0.27
CA ILE A 65 6.79 4.23 0.64
C ILE A 65 5.71 5.28 0.36
N SER A 66 5.09 5.79 1.42
CA SER A 66 4.12 6.87 1.34
C SER A 66 4.62 8.08 2.11
N THR A 67 4.40 9.28 1.58
CA THR A 67 4.81 10.53 2.24
C THR A 67 3.71 11.59 2.15
N SER A 68 2.49 11.20 1.77
CA SER A 68 1.33 12.09 1.77
C SER A 68 0.72 12.16 3.16
N THR A 69 0.20 13.33 3.51
CA THR A 69 -0.49 13.59 4.78
C THR A 69 -2.01 13.43 4.67
N SER A 70 -2.54 13.01 3.51
CA SER A 70 -3.98 12.89 3.26
C SER A 70 -4.55 11.57 3.78
N GLU A 71 -5.63 11.61 4.56
CA GLU A 71 -6.37 10.44 5.09
C GLU A 71 -7.30 9.78 4.04
N LEU A 72 -7.38 10.35 2.83
CA LEU A 72 -8.18 9.82 1.70
C LEU A 72 -7.34 8.84 0.87
N THR A 73 -7.98 8.04 0.01
CA THR A 73 -7.44 6.92 -0.82
C THR A 73 -6.08 7.13 -1.52
N ASP A 74 -5.57 8.36 -1.60
CA ASP A 74 -4.22 8.77 -2.03
C ASP A 74 -3.10 8.42 -1.01
N VAL A 75 -3.42 7.71 0.08
CA VAL A 75 -2.50 7.23 1.15
C VAL A 75 -1.24 6.50 0.63
N ARG A 76 -1.14 6.20 -0.67
CA ARG A 76 -0.09 5.37 -1.29
C ARG A 76 0.92 6.15 -2.12
N ALA A 77 0.74 7.46 -2.32
CA ALA A 77 1.61 8.25 -3.19
C ALA A 77 2.82 8.82 -2.44
N ALA A 78 4.02 8.62 -3.00
CA ALA A 78 5.23 9.32 -2.57
C ALA A 78 5.31 10.74 -3.20
N TRP A 79 4.68 10.91 -4.36
CA TRP A 79 4.48 12.21 -5.02
C TRP A 79 3.01 12.38 -5.36
N ASN A 80 2.32 13.24 -4.61
CA ASN A 80 0.91 13.56 -4.84
C ASN A 80 0.77 14.87 -5.66
N GLY A 81 -0.05 14.85 -6.71
CA GLY A 81 -0.18 15.96 -7.65
C GLY A 81 -0.89 17.16 -7.06
N ASN A 82 -1.87 16.96 -6.17
CA ASN A 82 -2.55 18.05 -5.46
C ASN A 82 -1.60 18.81 -4.53
N GLU A 83 -0.70 18.10 -3.86
CA GLU A 83 0.33 18.70 -3.01
C GLU A 83 1.43 19.40 -3.84
N LEU A 84 1.90 18.76 -4.92
CA LEU A 84 3.09 19.20 -5.66
C LEU A 84 2.81 20.22 -6.75
N LYS A 85 1.62 20.20 -7.37
CA LYS A 85 1.22 21.15 -8.42
C LYS A 85 2.28 21.24 -9.55
N GLY A 86 2.87 20.10 -9.91
CA GLY A 86 3.86 19.96 -10.98
C GLY A 86 5.31 20.23 -10.55
N LEU A 87 5.55 20.63 -9.30
CA LEU A 87 6.88 20.94 -8.78
C LEU A 87 7.59 19.67 -8.29
N LEU A 88 8.91 19.68 -8.35
CA LEU A 88 9.78 18.58 -7.96
C LEU A 88 9.81 18.42 -6.44
N LYS A 89 9.72 17.17 -6.00
CA LYS A 89 9.97 16.73 -4.63
C LYS A 89 11.05 15.65 -4.63
N THR A 90 11.89 15.70 -3.61
CA THR A 90 12.93 14.70 -3.36
C THR A 90 12.50 13.78 -2.24
N VAL A 91 12.49 12.48 -2.49
CA VAL A 91 12.30 11.45 -1.46
C VAL A 91 13.65 10.78 -1.21
N VAL A 92 14.09 10.78 0.05
CA VAL A 92 15.35 10.19 0.50
C VAL A 92 15.03 9.03 1.44
N ILE A 93 15.19 7.80 0.96
CA ILE A 93 14.97 6.59 1.75
C ILE A 93 16.30 6.18 2.39
N ILE A 94 16.30 5.94 3.70
CA ILE A 94 17.46 5.46 4.43
C ILE A 94 17.09 4.13 5.10
N VAL A 95 17.77 3.06 4.69
CA VAL A 95 17.35 1.69 4.99
C VAL A 95 18.54 0.72 4.97
N LYS A 96 18.49 -0.30 5.82
CA LYS A 96 19.45 -1.42 5.78
C LYS A 96 19.00 -2.41 4.71
N LEU A 97 19.86 -2.67 3.72
CA LEU A 97 19.61 -3.63 2.64
C LEU A 97 20.65 -4.75 2.64
N LYS A 98 20.21 -5.93 2.22
CA LYS A 98 21.08 -7.10 2.06
C LYS A 98 21.85 -7.04 0.74
N LYS A 99 22.92 -7.81 0.66
CA LYS A 99 23.56 -8.11 -0.63
C LYS A 99 22.55 -8.86 -1.49
N GLY A 100 22.31 -8.39 -2.70
CA GLY A 100 21.39 -9.06 -3.61
C GLY A 100 20.74 -8.13 -4.61
N LYS A 101 19.73 -8.66 -5.30
CA LYS A 101 18.86 -7.89 -6.18
C LYS A 101 17.80 -7.19 -5.34
N HIS A 102 17.57 -5.92 -5.65
CA HIS A 102 16.52 -5.08 -5.08
C HIS A 102 15.78 -4.35 -6.19
N VAL A 103 14.56 -3.92 -5.89
CA VAL A 103 13.64 -3.36 -6.87
C VAL A 103 12.96 -2.11 -6.31
N LEU A 104 12.95 -1.03 -7.10
CA LEU A 104 12.00 0.07 -6.91
C LEU A 104 10.86 -0.09 -7.92
N SER A 105 9.63 -0.17 -7.45
CA SER A 105 8.43 -0.24 -8.30
C SER A 105 7.64 1.06 -8.18
N PHE A 106 7.39 1.69 -9.32
CA PHE A 106 6.69 2.96 -9.43
C PHE A 106 5.35 2.76 -10.13
N THR A 107 4.26 3.07 -9.44
CA THR A 107 2.90 2.95 -9.98
C THR A 107 2.32 4.34 -10.15
N PRO A 108 2.14 4.84 -11.38
CA PRO A 108 1.58 6.16 -11.63
C PRO A 108 0.03 6.15 -11.65
N ASP A 109 -0.58 7.25 -11.23
CA ASP A 109 -1.85 7.74 -11.78
C ASP A 109 -1.55 8.88 -12.76
N GLN A 110 -2.19 8.85 -13.93
CA GLN A 110 -1.90 9.71 -15.08
C GLN A 110 -0.45 9.58 -15.59
N LYS A 111 0.34 10.65 -15.49
CA LYS A 111 1.66 10.80 -16.12
C LYS A 111 2.63 11.63 -15.28
N PRO A 112 2.97 11.21 -14.05
CA PRO A 112 3.95 11.91 -13.23
C PRO A 112 5.33 11.84 -13.89
N TYR A 113 6.18 12.82 -13.60
CA TYR A 113 7.51 12.93 -14.18
C TYR A 113 8.57 12.40 -13.22
N LEU A 114 9.31 11.37 -13.61
CA LEU A 114 10.44 10.84 -12.86
C LEU A 114 11.75 11.42 -13.41
N LYS A 115 12.46 12.19 -12.59
CA LYS A 115 13.69 12.90 -12.98
C LYS A 115 14.91 12.02 -12.82
N SER A 116 15.16 11.50 -11.62
CA SER A 116 16.39 10.76 -11.32
C SER A 116 16.25 9.82 -10.13
N ILE A 117 17.11 8.80 -10.12
CA ILE A 117 17.31 7.87 -9.01
C ILE A 117 18.82 7.83 -8.71
N MET A 118 19.18 7.98 -7.44
CA MET A 118 20.56 7.88 -6.96
C MET A 118 20.60 6.94 -5.76
N ILE A 119 21.51 5.97 -5.78
CA ILE A 119 21.68 4.98 -4.72
C ILE A 119 23.11 5.10 -4.22
N SER A 120 23.25 5.34 -2.93
CA SER A 120 24.53 5.46 -2.25
C SER A 120 24.58 4.57 -1.02
N GLN A 121 25.77 4.07 -0.71
CA GLN A 121 26.03 3.35 0.52
C GLN A 121 26.62 4.28 1.57
N LEU A 122 26.15 4.17 2.80
CA LEU A 122 26.73 4.88 3.95
C LEU A 122 27.88 4.05 4.53
N GLU A 123 28.99 4.73 4.83
CA GLU A 123 30.19 4.09 5.39
C GLU A 123 30.17 4.11 6.91
N GLU A 124 29.65 5.19 7.49
CA GLU A 124 29.30 5.32 8.92
C GLU A 124 27.90 4.73 9.14
N THR A 125 27.75 3.93 10.20
CA THR A 125 26.50 3.23 10.55
C THR A 125 25.81 3.80 11.79
N ASP A 126 26.53 4.59 12.57
CA ASP A 126 26.07 5.31 13.76
C ASP A 126 25.65 6.75 13.45
N LYS A 127 26.03 7.27 12.29
CA LYS A 127 25.68 8.63 11.85
C LYS A 127 25.43 8.70 10.36
N ILE A 128 24.32 9.34 10.00
CA ILE A 128 23.98 9.70 8.62
C ILE A 128 24.23 11.20 8.46
N ILE A 129 24.96 11.58 7.41
CA ILE A 129 25.11 12.97 6.99
C ILE A 129 24.63 13.09 5.56
N TYR A 130 23.55 13.84 5.37
CA TYR A 130 23.02 14.16 4.05
C TYR A 130 23.26 15.63 3.72
N ILE A 131 23.84 15.85 2.54
CA ILE A 131 24.07 17.18 1.95
C ILE A 131 23.45 17.13 0.55
N PRO A 132 22.43 17.95 0.24
CA PRO A 132 21.79 17.94 -1.06
C PRO A 132 22.77 18.25 -2.21
N VAL A 133 22.70 17.46 -3.28
CA VAL A 133 23.49 17.70 -4.51
C VAL A 133 22.97 18.97 -5.21
N ASP A 134 23.87 19.84 -5.68
CA ASP A 134 23.56 21.13 -6.32
C ASP A 134 22.58 22.02 -5.52
N ASN A 135 22.65 21.95 -4.18
CA ASN A 135 21.77 22.65 -3.24
C ASN A 135 20.29 22.23 -3.29
N ASN A 136 19.90 21.37 -4.24
CA ASN A 136 18.53 20.93 -4.48
C ASN A 136 17.47 22.03 -4.22
N PRO A 137 17.66 23.26 -4.76
CA PRO A 137 16.88 24.42 -4.35
C PRO A 137 15.40 24.13 -4.60
N ALA A 138 14.55 24.46 -3.62
CA ALA A 138 13.12 24.36 -3.85
C ALA A 138 12.75 25.25 -5.04
N GLU A 139 11.90 24.74 -5.94
CA GLU A 139 11.34 25.55 -7.02
C GLU A 139 10.48 26.69 -6.47
N LYS A 140 10.19 27.74 -7.23
CA LYS A 140 9.33 28.82 -6.72
C LYS A 140 7.87 28.35 -6.62
N GLY A 141 7.25 28.49 -5.44
CA GLY A 141 5.83 28.19 -5.21
C GLY A 141 5.49 28.05 -3.72
N ASP A 142 4.20 27.89 -3.41
CA ASP A 142 3.74 28.13 -2.05
C ASP A 142 3.40 26.82 -1.31
N GLY A 143 3.86 26.72 -0.06
CA GLY A 143 3.41 25.78 0.96
C GLY A 143 3.26 24.34 0.50
N ARG A 144 4.37 23.71 0.08
CA ARG A 144 4.35 22.39 -0.56
C ARG A 144 5.46 21.47 -0.08
N PRO A 145 5.32 20.14 -0.19
CA PRO A 145 6.40 19.20 0.07
C PRO A 145 7.61 19.48 -0.83
N TRP A 146 8.81 19.50 -0.25
CA TRP A 146 10.06 19.70 -0.98
C TRP A 146 11.03 18.53 -0.80
N LEU A 147 11.32 18.14 0.46
CA LEU A 147 12.07 16.93 0.78
C LEU A 147 11.31 16.07 1.78
N SER A 148 11.35 14.76 1.60
CA SER A 148 10.86 13.76 2.55
C SER A 148 11.94 12.73 2.82
N PHE A 149 12.33 12.57 4.08
CA PHE A 149 13.23 11.50 4.51
C PHE A 149 12.41 10.38 5.11
N VAL A 150 12.65 9.16 4.63
CA VAL A 150 11.95 7.95 5.05
C VAL A 150 12.98 7.04 5.72
N LEU A 151 12.91 6.92 7.03
CA LEU A 151 13.83 6.16 7.86
C LEU A 151 13.19 4.80 8.17
N ILE A 152 13.72 3.72 7.59
CA ILE A 152 13.08 2.40 7.65
C ILE A 152 13.86 1.49 8.61
N ASN A 153 13.21 1.08 9.69
CA ASN A 153 13.73 0.15 10.69
C ASN A 153 15.10 0.58 11.24
N LEU A 154 15.23 1.87 11.56
CA LEU A 154 16.42 2.45 12.18
C LEU A 154 16.07 2.96 13.58
N SER A 155 16.96 2.73 14.55
CA SER A 155 16.86 3.37 15.86
C SER A 155 17.52 4.75 15.78
N ILE A 156 16.74 5.81 15.86
CA ILE A 156 17.22 7.20 15.73
C ILE A 156 17.22 7.86 17.09
N LYS A 157 18.34 8.50 17.41
CA LYS A 157 18.56 9.17 18.69
C LYS A 157 18.52 10.69 18.57
N ASP A 158 19.17 11.23 17.55
CA ASP A 158 19.26 12.68 17.38
C ASP A 158 19.02 13.05 15.92
N ILE A 159 18.24 14.11 15.71
CA ILE A 159 18.02 14.74 14.42
C ILE A 159 18.56 16.17 14.51
N VAL A 160 19.46 16.51 13.61
CA VAL A 160 20.01 17.87 13.46
C VAL A 160 19.81 18.33 12.02
N ILE A 161 19.15 19.47 11.84
CA ILE A 161 18.88 20.04 10.52
C ILE A 161 19.40 21.46 10.50
N LEU A 162 20.24 21.79 9.53
CA LEU A 162 20.77 23.12 9.33
C LEU A 162 20.24 23.68 8.02
N ALA A 163 19.50 24.77 8.10
CA ALA A 163 18.89 25.43 6.95
C ALA A 163 18.91 26.96 7.11
N LYS A 164 18.66 27.65 6.00
CA LYS A 164 18.49 29.11 5.98
C LYS A 164 17.26 29.47 5.15
N ALA A 165 16.59 30.52 5.60
CA ALA A 165 15.40 31.07 4.97
C ALA A 165 15.58 32.59 4.91
N SER A 166 15.17 33.24 3.82
CA SER A 166 15.42 34.66 3.60
C SER A 166 14.19 35.39 3.10
N LYS A 167 14.07 36.67 3.46
CA LYS A 167 13.10 37.56 2.84
C LYS A 167 13.79 38.41 1.79
N LYS A 168 13.76 37.97 0.54
CA LYS A 168 14.38 38.70 -0.59
C LYS A 168 13.40 39.71 -1.21
N ASP A 169 12.12 39.38 -1.29
CA ASP A 169 11.09 40.17 -1.99
C ASP A 169 9.82 40.37 -1.12
N ARG A 170 8.65 40.50 -1.75
CA ARG A 170 7.35 40.69 -1.08
C ARG A 170 6.98 39.47 -0.22
N ASP A 171 7.25 38.27 -0.73
CA ASP A 171 7.15 36.99 -0.02
C ASP A 171 8.49 36.57 0.58
N ASP A 172 8.44 35.80 1.65
CA ASP A 172 9.61 35.22 2.31
C ASP A 172 9.78 33.74 2.00
N ASP A 173 11.05 33.31 1.84
CA ASP A 173 11.37 31.88 1.84
C ASP A 173 11.07 31.32 3.22
N ASP A 174 10.32 30.23 3.33
CA ASP A 174 10.01 29.58 4.60
C ASP A 174 10.19 28.05 4.50
N ILE A 175 10.56 27.41 5.62
CA ILE A 175 10.60 25.94 5.74
C ILE A 175 9.78 25.51 6.95
N LYS A 176 8.79 24.66 6.71
CA LYS A 176 8.01 23.95 7.72
C LYS A 176 8.61 22.56 7.91
N LEU A 177 8.88 22.21 9.16
CA LEU A 177 9.41 20.91 9.56
C LEU A 177 8.29 20.07 10.16
N ILE A 178 8.11 18.87 9.63
CA ILE A 178 7.14 17.89 10.12
C ILE A 178 7.92 16.60 10.42
N ILE A 179 7.72 16.03 11.61
CA ILE A 179 8.33 14.76 12.00
C ILE A 179 7.19 13.84 12.43
N ASP A 180 7.02 12.71 11.76
CA ASP A 180 5.92 11.75 11.95
C ASP A 180 4.53 12.43 12.00
N GLY A 181 4.27 13.34 11.05
CA GLY A 181 3.01 14.11 10.98
C GLY A 181 2.93 15.29 11.95
N GLU A 182 3.81 15.39 12.95
CA GLU A 182 3.82 16.48 13.90
C GLU A 182 4.64 17.68 13.41
N THR A 183 3.98 18.83 13.24
CA THR A 183 4.64 20.10 12.90
C THR A 183 5.52 20.58 14.05
N GLN A 184 6.82 20.78 13.78
CA GLN A 184 7.77 21.34 14.74
C GLN A 184 7.75 22.88 14.64
N LYS A 185 7.37 23.54 15.75
CA LYS A 185 7.14 24.97 15.78
C LYS A 185 8.41 25.78 16.01
N ASN A 186 8.44 26.98 15.45
CA ASN A 186 9.38 28.03 15.82
C ASN A 186 8.93 28.76 17.09
N ASP A 187 9.88 29.31 17.84
CA ASP A 187 9.64 30.27 18.92
C ASP A 187 9.90 31.70 18.40
N PRO A 188 8.89 32.38 17.82
CA PRO A 188 9.10 33.72 17.30
C PRO A 188 9.33 34.73 18.45
N PRO A 189 10.14 35.78 18.23
CA PRO A 189 10.33 36.86 19.20
C PRO A 189 8.99 37.45 19.66
N THR A 190 8.93 37.90 20.92
CA THR A 190 7.73 38.53 21.50
C THR A 190 7.26 39.71 20.65
N GLY A 191 6.05 39.61 20.09
CA GLY A 191 5.42 40.64 19.25
C GLY A 191 5.17 40.25 17.80
N GLU A 192 5.72 39.14 17.32
CA GLU A 192 5.42 38.60 15.99
C GLU A 192 4.13 37.75 15.97
N LYS A 193 3.47 37.70 14.80
CA LYS A 193 2.18 37.01 14.65
C LYS A 193 2.33 35.50 14.89
N LYS A 194 1.39 34.90 15.64
CA LYS A 194 1.24 33.45 15.79
C LYS A 194 1.17 32.69 14.45
N SER A 195 0.81 33.37 13.35
CA SER A 195 0.71 32.79 12.01
C SER A 195 2.03 32.29 11.41
N HIS A 196 3.19 32.64 11.99
CA HIS A 196 4.50 32.17 11.51
C HIS A 196 5.08 31.02 12.36
N GLN A 197 4.35 30.54 13.38
CA GLN A 197 4.86 29.54 14.32
C GLN A 197 5.08 28.18 13.68
N ASP A 198 4.35 27.85 12.62
CA ASP A 198 4.46 26.55 11.93
C ASP A 198 5.61 26.53 10.90
N TRP A 199 6.27 27.67 10.68
CA TRP A 199 7.45 27.80 9.82
C TRP A 199 8.71 27.83 10.68
N TYR A 200 9.33 26.66 10.89
CA TYR A 200 10.50 26.53 11.76
C TYR A 200 11.66 27.43 11.33
N TRP A 201 11.93 27.49 10.03
CA TRP A 201 12.82 28.46 9.41
C TRP A 201 11.98 29.48 8.65
N CYS A 202 11.67 30.60 9.31
CA CYS A 202 10.89 31.67 8.68
C CYS A 202 11.81 32.77 8.13
N GLY A 203 11.72 33.09 6.85
CA GLY A 203 12.61 34.01 6.15
C GLY A 203 12.51 35.45 6.64
N LYS A 204 11.33 35.90 7.05
CA LYS A 204 11.14 37.20 7.70
C LYS A 204 11.84 37.31 9.07
N ILE A 205 11.92 36.21 9.81
CA ILE A 205 12.58 36.14 11.12
C ILE A 205 14.09 36.01 10.93
N LEU A 206 14.51 35.05 10.10
CA LEU A 206 15.92 34.69 9.92
C LEU A 206 16.69 35.69 9.05
N LYS A 207 16.02 36.38 8.12
CA LYS A 207 16.64 37.36 7.22
C LYS A 207 17.90 36.83 6.53
N GLY A 208 17.88 35.55 6.15
CA GLY A 208 18.98 34.86 5.49
C GLY A 208 20.04 34.25 6.42
N GLN A 209 19.89 34.37 7.73
CA GLN A 209 20.75 33.68 8.70
C GLN A 209 20.46 32.17 8.73
N GLU A 210 21.50 31.38 9.00
CA GLU A 210 21.37 29.95 9.24
C GLU A 210 20.77 29.72 10.64
N LYS A 211 19.88 28.74 10.75
CA LYS A 211 19.34 28.27 12.04
C LYS A 211 19.44 26.75 12.08
N GLU A 212 19.82 26.23 13.23
CA GLU A 212 19.86 24.80 13.51
C GLU A 212 18.57 24.37 14.22
N PHE A 213 17.97 23.28 13.77
CA PHE A 213 17.04 22.47 14.54
C PHE A 213 17.82 21.32 15.15
N LYS A 214 17.59 21.04 16.43
CA LYS A 214 18.12 19.86 17.11
C LYS A 214 17.03 19.27 18.00
N LYS A 215 16.79 17.97 17.86
CA LYS A 215 15.86 17.22 18.71
C LYS A 215 16.42 15.84 18.99
N THR A 216 16.45 15.47 20.27
CA THR A 216 16.61 14.07 20.67
C THR A 216 15.27 13.38 20.52
N VAL A 217 15.29 12.24 19.86
CA VAL A 217 14.14 11.39 19.58
C VAL A 217 14.42 9.98 20.10
N ASP A 218 13.37 9.20 20.30
CA ASP A 218 13.45 7.79 20.65
C ASP A 218 12.65 7.00 19.63
N PHE A 219 13.07 7.14 18.36
CA PHE A 219 12.43 6.45 17.25
C PHE A 219 13.04 5.07 17.16
N ASN A 220 12.24 4.05 17.43
CA ASN A 220 12.67 2.67 17.45
C ASN A 220 11.79 1.85 16.52
N HIS A 221 12.41 1.25 15.50
CA HIS A 221 11.76 0.37 14.51
C HIS A 221 10.65 1.07 13.70
N GLY A 222 10.09 0.38 12.70
CA GLY A 222 9.06 0.95 11.84
C GLY A 222 9.58 2.00 10.86
N ILE A 223 8.65 2.74 10.26
CA ILE A 223 8.96 3.78 9.27
C ILE A 223 8.70 5.14 9.89
N HIS A 224 9.75 5.95 9.97
CA HIS A 224 9.67 7.33 10.47
C HIS A 224 9.91 8.33 9.34
N TYR A 225 9.23 9.46 9.42
CA TYR A 225 9.21 10.49 8.39
C TYR A 225 9.74 11.82 8.91
N ILE A 226 10.62 12.44 8.14
CA ILE A 226 11.04 13.83 8.34
C ILE A 226 10.74 14.58 7.04
N ASP A 227 9.70 15.41 7.07
CA ASP A 227 9.25 16.19 5.92
C ASP A 227 9.62 17.66 6.06
N LEU A 228 10.16 18.20 4.98
CA LEU A 228 10.45 19.61 4.81
C LEU A 228 9.52 20.17 3.72
N TRP A 229 8.61 21.03 4.14
CA TRP A 229 7.75 21.78 3.24
C TRP A 229 8.36 23.16 3.01
N ALA A 230 8.39 23.60 1.76
CA ALA A 230 8.98 24.86 1.36
C ALA A 230 7.89 25.85 0.91
N ASP A 231 8.11 27.11 1.27
CA ASP A 231 7.54 28.27 0.62
C ASP A 231 8.65 29.04 -0.11
N GLU A 232 8.39 29.43 -1.36
CA GLU A 232 9.38 30.04 -2.25
C GLU A 232 10.63 29.15 -2.44
N THR A 233 11.84 29.67 -2.21
CA THR A 233 13.12 29.03 -2.61
C THR A 233 14.14 28.94 -1.45
N PRO A 234 13.79 28.29 -0.33
CA PRO A 234 14.65 28.20 0.84
C PRO A 234 15.84 27.26 0.59
N PHE A 235 16.77 27.21 1.55
CA PHE A 235 18.03 26.49 1.41
C PHE A 235 18.25 25.52 2.57
N LEU A 236 18.51 24.26 2.25
CA LEU A 236 18.88 23.21 3.18
C LEU A 236 20.40 22.99 3.08
N LYS A 237 21.11 23.20 4.17
CA LYS A 237 22.57 23.03 4.21
C LYS A 237 22.96 21.58 4.40
N LYS A 238 22.35 20.94 5.41
CA LYS A 238 22.61 19.54 5.77
C LYS A 238 21.54 19.00 6.70
N ILE A 239 21.41 17.68 6.72
CA ILE A 239 20.73 16.92 7.77
C ILE A 239 21.74 15.92 8.34
N GLU A 240 21.80 15.84 9.66
CA GLU A 240 22.54 14.84 10.39
C GLU A 240 21.57 14.03 11.25
N ILE A 241 21.67 12.70 11.16
CA ILE A 241 20.84 11.78 11.92
C ILE A 241 21.77 10.83 12.67
N ALA A 242 21.71 10.84 13.99
CA ALA A 242 22.43 9.88 14.82
C ALA A 242 21.59 8.62 14.98
N ILE A 243 22.18 7.49 14.65
CA ILE A 243 21.60 6.16 14.83
C ILE A 243 22.11 5.61 16.16
N ASN A 244 21.22 5.04 16.98
CA ASN A 244 21.65 4.27 18.13
C ASN A 244 22.16 2.90 17.63
N GLU A 245 23.46 2.66 17.73
CA GLU A 245 24.07 1.34 17.47
C GLU A 245 23.83 0.35 18.62
N GLU A 246 22.88 0.61 19.52
CA GLU A 246 22.33 -0.47 20.32
C GLU A 246 21.70 -1.46 19.33
N SER A 247 22.46 -2.52 19.04
CA SER A 247 21.98 -3.68 18.33
C SER A 247 20.66 -4.04 18.99
N VAL A 248 19.56 -3.88 18.24
CA VAL A 248 18.30 -4.52 18.59
C VAL A 248 18.68 -5.96 18.82
N LYS A 249 18.71 -6.36 20.09
CA LYS A 249 19.13 -7.71 20.45
C LYS A 249 18.01 -8.57 19.90
N ALA A 250 18.30 -9.28 18.81
CA ALA A 250 17.32 -10.16 18.19
C ALA A 250 16.69 -11.02 19.29
N PRO A 251 15.35 -11.12 19.34
CA PRO A 251 14.69 -11.85 20.40
C PRO A 251 15.27 -13.26 20.52
N THR A 252 15.48 -13.70 21.75
CA THR A 252 16.01 -15.04 22.03
C THR A 252 14.97 -15.87 22.75
N VAL A 253 15.14 -17.19 22.79
CA VAL A 253 14.18 -18.06 23.48
C VAL A 253 14.01 -17.68 24.96
N ASP A 254 15.08 -17.16 25.58
CA ASP A 254 15.12 -16.72 26.99
C ASP A 254 14.76 -15.23 27.18
N ASP A 255 14.65 -14.48 26.09
CA ASP A 255 14.37 -13.04 26.05
C ASP A 255 13.49 -12.75 24.83
N PRO A 256 12.22 -13.22 24.83
CA PRO A 256 11.41 -13.29 23.63
C PRO A 256 10.51 -12.07 23.45
N GLU A 257 10.75 -10.97 24.17
CA GLU A 257 9.95 -9.76 24.02
C GLU A 257 10.06 -9.22 22.60
N TRP A 258 8.91 -8.89 22.01
CA TRP A 258 8.82 -8.34 20.67
C TRP A 258 9.48 -6.97 20.63
N THR A 259 10.30 -6.77 19.60
CA THR A 259 11.10 -5.53 19.43
C THR A 259 10.28 -4.36 18.91
N GLY A 260 9.06 -4.61 18.43
CA GLY A 260 8.26 -3.65 17.67
C GLY A 260 8.16 -4.00 16.18
N ASP A 261 8.95 -4.97 15.69
CA ASP A 261 8.83 -5.53 14.34
C ASP A 261 9.08 -7.05 14.35
N PHE A 262 8.15 -7.83 13.80
CA PHE A 262 8.32 -9.29 13.69
C PHE A 262 9.34 -9.69 12.60
N TYR A 263 9.75 -8.78 11.72
CA TYR A 263 10.84 -9.03 10.78
C TYR A 263 12.23 -9.06 11.44
N ASP A 264 12.36 -8.60 12.70
CA ASP A 264 13.59 -8.72 13.49
C ASP A 264 13.81 -10.14 14.06
N ASP A 265 12.75 -10.95 14.12
CA ASP A 265 12.83 -12.32 14.59
C ASP A 265 13.66 -13.17 13.62
N PRO A 266 14.63 -13.96 14.13
CA PRO A 266 15.20 -15.07 13.37
C PRO A 266 14.10 -16.03 12.88
N GLU A 267 14.32 -16.75 11.79
CA GLU A 267 13.32 -17.69 11.23
C GLU A 267 12.75 -18.67 12.27
N GLN A 268 13.62 -19.21 13.14
CA GLN A 268 13.20 -20.09 14.24
C GLN A 268 12.30 -19.38 15.25
N MET A 269 12.57 -18.10 15.54
CA MET A 269 11.82 -17.31 16.50
C MET A 269 10.42 -16.99 15.98
N ILE A 270 10.30 -16.48 14.74
CA ILE A 270 8.99 -16.14 14.17
C ILE A 270 8.11 -17.38 14.01
N LEU A 271 8.70 -18.50 13.57
CA LEU A 271 7.99 -19.78 13.48
C LEU A 271 7.56 -20.28 14.86
N ALA A 272 8.41 -20.13 15.89
CA ALA A 272 8.06 -20.49 17.26
C ALA A 272 6.88 -19.68 17.78
N ARG A 273 6.85 -18.35 17.51
CA ARG A 273 5.72 -17.49 17.88
C ARG A 273 4.43 -17.93 17.19
N ALA A 274 4.49 -18.25 15.90
CA ALA A 274 3.32 -18.75 15.18
C ALA A 274 2.81 -20.07 15.76
N ILE A 275 3.67 -21.06 15.99
CA ILE A 275 3.28 -22.32 16.63
C ILE A 275 2.71 -22.08 18.03
N PHE A 276 3.29 -21.17 18.81
CA PHE A 276 2.83 -20.86 20.16
C PHE A 276 1.47 -20.12 20.17
N GLY A 277 1.27 -19.18 19.26
CA GLY A 277 0.00 -18.46 19.09
C GLY A 277 -1.13 -19.39 18.67
N GLU A 278 -0.85 -20.29 17.72
CA GLU A 278 -1.85 -21.12 17.05
C GLU A 278 -2.09 -22.47 17.75
N ALA A 279 -1.06 -23.04 18.38
CA ALA A 279 -1.03 -24.46 18.76
C ALA A 279 -0.40 -24.76 20.12
N ARG A 280 -0.14 -23.78 20.99
CA ARG A 280 0.51 -24.04 22.30
C ARG A 280 -0.20 -25.07 23.19
N SER A 281 -1.52 -25.20 23.05
CA SER A 281 -2.34 -26.17 23.80
C SER A 281 -2.44 -27.55 23.14
N LEU A 282 -1.90 -27.73 21.94
CA LEU A 282 -1.92 -29.01 21.22
C LEU A 282 -0.80 -29.94 21.69
N SER A 283 -0.89 -31.21 21.30
CA SER A 283 0.20 -32.18 21.50
C SER A 283 1.45 -31.77 20.71
N GLU A 284 2.60 -32.35 21.04
CA GLU A 284 3.84 -32.18 20.26
C GLU A 284 3.61 -32.47 18.76
N LYS A 285 2.86 -33.53 18.44
CA LYS A 285 2.49 -33.88 17.06
C LYS A 285 1.63 -32.79 16.40
N GLY A 286 0.69 -32.18 17.14
CA GLY A 286 -0.13 -31.07 16.66
C GLY A 286 0.69 -29.81 16.39
N LYS A 287 1.61 -29.46 17.29
CA LYS A 287 2.56 -28.34 17.12
C LYS A 287 3.47 -28.55 15.90
N ILE A 288 4.02 -29.76 15.75
CA ILE A 288 4.81 -30.14 14.56
C ILE A 288 3.98 -30.00 13.29
N ALA A 289 2.72 -30.44 13.29
CA ALA A 289 1.82 -30.35 12.14
C ALA A 289 1.55 -28.89 11.72
N VAL A 290 1.32 -27.99 12.67
CA VAL A 290 1.18 -26.55 12.40
C VAL A 290 2.49 -25.96 11.86
N GLY A 291 3.62 -26.28 12.48
CA GLY A 291 4.94 -25.85 12.01
C GLY A 291 5.22 -26.30 10.56
N TRP A 292 4.90 -27.55 10.23
CA TRP A 292 5.01 -28.06 8.86
C TRP A 292 4.06 -27.36 7.90
N SER A 293 2.84 -27.04 8.31
CA SER A 293 1.92 -26.29 7.44
C SER A 293 2.48 -24.93 7.03
N ILE A 294 3.17 -24.23 7.95
CA ILE A 294 3.85 -22.96 7.68
C ILE A 294 5.07 -23.20 6.79
N LYS A 295 5.89 -24.22 7.08
CA LYS A 295 7.06 -24.55 6.25
C LYS A 295 6.67 -24.93 4.82
N ASN A 296 5.61 -25.72 4.66
CA ASN A 296 5.05 -26.11 3.36
C ASN A 296 4.57 -24.89 2.58
N ARG A 297 4.08 -23.85 3.28
CA ARG A 297 3.79 -22.56 2.66
C ARG A 297 5.05 -21.81 2.24
N ALA A 298 6.04 -21.70 3.12
CA ALA A 298 7.28 -20.96 2.86
C ALA A 298 8.13 -21.53 1.71
N ILE A 299 7.99 -22.82 1.39
CA ILE A 299 8.71 -23.45 0.26
C ILE A 299 7.94 -23.42 -1.07
N ASP A 300 6.68 -22.99 -1.05
CA ASP A 300 5.79 -22.99 -2.21
C ASP A 300 5.54 -21.55 -2.66
N THR A 301 5.81 -21.31 -3.95
CA THR A 301 5.82 -20.00 -4.58
C THR A 301 4.46 -19.29 -4.59
N ARG A 302 3.39 -19.95 -4.16
CA ARG A 302 2.06 -19.34 -4.01
C ARG A 302 1.96 -18.41 -2.80
N TRP A 303 2.88 -18.54 -1.84
CA TRP A 303 2.89 -17.78 -0.61
C TRP A 303 4.18 -16.96 -0.48
N GLY A 304 4.37 -16.33 0.68
CA GLY A 304 5.57 -15.57 1.01
C GLY A 304 6.86 -16.39 0.86
N ASP A 305 7.96 -15.71 0.52
CA ASP A 305 9.25 -16.34 0.16
C ASP A 305 10.03 -16.86 1.38
N ASN A 306 9.55 -16.58 2.59
CA ASN A 306 10.18 -16.95 3.87
C ASN A 306 9.11 -17.08 4.97
N TYR A 307 9.53 -17.50 6.17
CA TYR A 307 8.62 -17.68 7.31
C TYR A 307 7.91 -16.38 7.73
N GLN A 308 8.62 -15.26 7.79
CA GLN A 308 8.07 -13.96 8.16
C GLN A 308 6.97 -13.54 7.17
N ASP A 309 7.24 -13.60 5.87
CA ASP A 309 6.29 -13.23 4.82
C ASP A 309 5.01 -14.08 4.88
N VAL A 310 5.14 -15.39 5.12
CA VAL A 310 3.99 -16.30 5.26
C VAL A 310 3.18 -16.00 6.52
N ILE A 311 3.85 -15.80 7.65
CA ILE A 311 3.21 -15.64 8.96
C ILE A 311 2.53 -14.28 9.08
N LEU A 312 3.15 -13.24 8.55
CA LEU A 312 2.70 -11.85 8.65
C LEU A 312 1.77 -11.43 7.51
N GLU A 313 1.55 -12.30 6.52
CA GLU A 313 0.56 -12.05 5.47
C GLU A 313 -0.83 -11.81 6.10
N PRO A 314 -1.55 -10.74 5.69
CA PRO A 314 -2.79 -10.34 6.34
C PRO A 314 -3.80 -11.49 6.47
N LYS A 315 -4.26 -11.71 7.70
CA LYS A 315 -5.29 -12.70 8.07
C LYS A 315 -4.91 -14.18 7.89
N GLN A 316 -3.64 -14.51 7.59
CA GLN A 316 -3.20 -15.91 7.50
C GLN A 316 -3.14 -16.60 8.87
N TYR A 317 -2.60 -15.91 9.89
CA TYR A 317 -2.45 -16.41 11.25
C TYR A 317 -3.10 -15.44 12.23
N SER A 318 -4.18 -15.86 12.88
CA SER A 318 -5.02 -14.91 13.61
C SER A 318 -4.33 -14.37 14.85
N ALA A 319 -3.40 -15.14 15.44
CA ALA A 319 -2.64 -14.72 16.62
C ALA A 319 -1.87 -13.39 16.44
N PHE A 320 -1.56 -12.99 15.20
CA PHE A 320 -0.84 -11.75 14.88
C PHE A 320 -1.77 -10.56 14.60
N ASN A 321 -3.09 -10.76 14.62
CA ASN A 321 -4.06 -9.69 14.37
C ASN A 321 -4.29 -8.81 15.62
N LYS A 322 -4.44 -7.49 15.41
CA LYS A 322 -4.66 -6.49 16.48
C LYS A 322 -5.80 -6.81 17.45
N SER A 323 -6.84 -7.52 16.99
CA SER A 323 -8.03 -7.86 17.78
C SER A 323 -8.01 -9.27 18.40
N ASP A 324 -6.97 -10.07 18.14
CA ASP A 324 -6.90 -11.45 18.62
C ASP A 324 -6.41 -11.52 20.08
N LYS A 325 -7.00 -12.42 20.87
CA LYS A 325 -6.65 -12.61 22.29
C LYS A 325 -5.27 -13.25 22.48
N ASN A 326 -4.71 -13.86 21.44
CA ASN A 326 -3.38 -14.44 21.44
C ASN A 326 -2.27 -13.42 21.14
N LEU A 327 -2.62 -12.21 20.68
CA LEU A 327 -1.64 -11.17 20.34
C LEU A 327 -0.63 -10.87 21.47
N PRO A 328 -1.03 -10.74 22.76
CA PRO A 328 -0.07 -10.52 23.85
C PRO A 328 0.94 -11.66 24.02
N TYR A 329 0.56 -12.89 23.70
CA TYR A 329 1.41 -14.08 23.82
C TYR A 329 2.43 -14.16 22.69
N VAL A 330 2.07 -13.72 21.48
CA VAL A 330 3.03 -13.64 20.38
C VAL A 330 3.93 -12.42 20.51
N TYR A 331 3.48 -11.31 21.09
CA TYR A 331 4.38 -10.19 21.44
C TYR A 331 5.36 -10.58 22.55
N ASN A 332 4.88 -11.21 23.61
CA ASN A 332 5.74 -11.65 24.69
C ASN A 332 5.30 -13.03 25.16
N PRO A 333 6.00 -14.11 24.74
CA PRO A 333 5.73 -15.46 25.23
C PRO A 333 5.84 -15.63 26.75
N PHE A 334 6.49 -14.69 27.46
CA PHE A 334 6.56 -14.64 28.93
C PHE A 334 5.41 -13.84 29.56
N PHE A 335 4.48 -13.32 28.76
CA PHE A 335 3.27 -12.61 29.21
C PHE A 335 2.51 -13.40 30.28
N ASP A 336 2.39 -14.72 30.08
CA ASP A 336 1.92 -15.67 31.10
C ASP A 336 3.06 -16.61 31.50
N LYS A 337 3.55 -16.43 32.72
CA LYS A 337 4.65 -17.23 33.27
C LYS A 337 4.33 -18.72 33.35
N THR A 338 3.06 -19.11 33.36
CA THR A 338 2.67 -20.53 33.36
C THR A 338 2.91 -21.22 32.01
N GLN A 339 3.09 -20.45 30.93
CA GLN A 339 3.23 -20.95 29.56
C GLN A 339 4.69 -20.99 29.08
N ILE A 340 5.67 -20.60 29.90
CA ILE A 340 7.10 -20.55 29.52
C ILE A 340 7.60 -21.93 29.02
N ALA A 341 7.15 -23.01 29.65
CA ALA A 341 7.51 -24.37 29.21
C ALA A 341 6.97 -24.69 27.81
N ALA A 342 5.72 -24.31 27.53
CA ALA A 342 5.12 -24.49 26.21
C ALA A 342 5.80 -23.60 25.15
N TRP A 343 6.26 -22.40 25.52
CA TRP A 343 7.07 -21.55 24.65
C TRP A 343 8.39 -22.22 24.25
N HIS A 344 9.17 -22.72 25.23
CA HIS A 344 10.42 -23.42 24.94
C HIS A 344 10.21 -24.68 24.08
N GLU A 345 9.10 -25.40 24.30
CA GLU A 345 8.71 -26.53 23.47
C GLU A 345 8.43 -26.10 22.02
N CYS A 346 7.66 -25.01 21.82
CA CYS A 346 7.37 -24.47 20.48
C CYS A 346 8.65 -24.00 19.77
N TYR A 347 9.57 -23.35 20.49
CA TYR A 347 10.87 -22.93 19.94
C TYR A 347 11.73 -24.11 19.51
N LYS A 348 11.78 -25.17 20.31
CA LYS A 348 12.47 -26.41 19.96
C LYS A 348 11.86 -27.05 18.72
N ILE A 349 10.53 -27.18 18.68
CA ILE A 349 9.79 -27.76 17.55
C ILE A 349 10.03 -26.94 16.27
N ALA A 350 10.00 -25.62 16.35
CA ALA A 350 10.29 -24.73 15.22
C ALA A 350 11.67 -25.04 14.61
N GLY A 351 12.70 -25.18 15.46
CA GLY A 351 14.05 -25.54 15.02
C GLY A 351 14.10 -26.90 14.33
N GLN A 352 13.43 -27.91 14.91
CA GLN A 352 13.38 -29.27 14.33
C GLN A 352 12.63 -29.30 12.99
N VAL A 353 11.55 -28.53 12.84
CA VAL A 353 10.81 -28.39 11.59
C VAL A 353 11.67 -27.70 10.53
N ILE A 354 12.34 -26.59 10.85
CA ILE A 354 13.24 -25.87 9.93
C ILE A 354 14.34 -26.80 9.45
N ALA A 355 15.03 -27.48 10.36
CA ALA A 355 16.11 -28.42 10.07
C ALA A 355 15.65 -29.69 9.32
N GLY A 356 14.34 -29.97 9.30
CA GLY A 356 13.78 -31.19 8.69
C GLY A 356 13.99 -32.45 9.54
N GLU A 357 14.27 -32.29 10.84
CA GLU A 357 14.46 -33.38 11.79
C GLU A 357 13.12 -33.97 12.27
N ALA A 358 12.09 -33.13 12.40
CA ALA A 358 10.73 -33.59 12.66
C ALA A 358 10.06 -33.96 11.34
N GLN A 359 9.61 -35.21 11.18
CA GLN A 359 8.88 -35.65 9.98
C GLN A 359 7.52 -34.95 9.87
N ASP A 360 7.09 -34.58 8.66
CA ASP A 360 5.75 -34.00 8.42
C ASP A 360 4.65 -35.04 8.70
N PRO A 361 3.83 -34.89 9.77
CA PRO A 361 2.76 -35.83 10.09
C PRO A 361 1.51 -35.60 9.22
N THR A 362 1.47 -34.52 8.44
CA THR A 362 0.34 -34.12 7.60
C THR A 362 0.51 -34.47 6.13
N ASP A 363 1.72 -34.87 5.72
CA ASP A 363 2.06 -35.19 4.34
C ASP A 363 1.77 -34.03 3.37
N GLY A 364 2.28 -32.83 3.68
CA GLY A 364 2.18 -31.66 2.80
C GLY A 364 0.97 -30.76 3.03
N ALA A 365 0.34 -30.78 4.20
CA ALA A 365 -0.77 -29.85 4.45
C ALA A 365 -0.30 -28.40 4.42
N ASN A 366 -1.17 -27.52 3.93
CA ASN A 366 -0.94 -26.08 3.82
C ASN A 366 -2.13 -25.25 4.32
N HIS A 367 -3.20 -25.89 4.80
CA HIS A 367 -4.33 -25.24 5.46
C HIS A 367 -4.74 -26.07 6.67
N TYR A 368 -5.27 -25.41 7.69
CA TYR A 368 -5.87 -26.08 8.83
C TYR A 368 -6.97 -25.25 9.46
N TYR A 369 -7.83 -25.92 10.24
CA TYR A 369 -8.79 -25.26 11.11
C TYR A 369 -9.15 -26.15 12.30
N SER A 370 -9.64 -25.55 13.38
CA SER A 370 -10.06 -26.29 14.57
C SER A 370 -11.48 -26.86 14.42
N ASP A 371 -11.70 -28.08 14.90
CA ASP A 371 -12.99 -28.80 14.79
C ASP A 371 -14.16 -28.18 15.57
N TYR A 372 -13.86 -27.28 16.51
CA TYR A 372 -14.84 -26.56 17.31
C TYR A 372 -15.27 -25.23 16.69
N ILE A 373 -14.69 -24.81 15.56
CA ILE A 373 -15.18 -23.64 14.81
C ILE A 373 -16.02 -24.07 13.62
N VAL A 374 -16.81 -23.14 13.09
CA VAL A 374 -17.53 -23.35 11.83
C VAL A 374 -16.50 -23.64 10.73
N PRO A 375 -16.63 -24.74 9.97
CA PRO A 375 -15.71 -25.06 8.89
C PRO A 375 -15.56 -23.87 7.94
N PRO A 376 -14.33 -23.39 7.70
CA PRO A 376 -14.10 -22.29 6.78
C PRO A 376 -14.63 -22.58 5.38
N TYR A 377 -15.03 -21.55 4.63
CA TYR A 377 -15.65 -21.75 3.32
C TYR A 377 -14.75 -22.52 2.34
N TRP A 378 -13.42 -22.37 2.45
CA TRP A 378 -12.45 -23.06 1.60
C TRP A 378 -12.48 -24.59 1.75
N THR A 379 -12.99 -25.11 2.88
CA THR A 379 -13.15 -26.57 3.08
C THR A 379 -14.14 -27.20 2.09
N LYS A 380 -14.98 -26.38 1.44
CA LYS A 380 -15.95 -26.80 0.42
C LYS A 380 -15.37 -26.76 -1.00
N ASP A 381 -14.15 -26.23 -1.18
CA ASP A 381 -13.49 -26.23 -2.47
C ASP A 381 -13.12 -27.67 -2.87
N LYS A 382 -13.31 -28.02 -4.15
CA LYS A 382 -12.96 -29.34 -4.68
C LYS A 382 -11.45 -29.60 -4.64
N LYS A 383 -10.65 -28.55 -4.59
CA LYS A 383 -9.19 -28.60 -4.46
C LYS A 383 -8.73 -28.81 -3.01
N ALA A 384 -9.63 -28.66 -2.04
CA ALA A 384 -9.31 -28.87 -0.64
C ALA A 384 -9.35 -30.37 -0.31
N HIS A 385 -8.18 -30.97 -0.19
CA HIS A 385 -8.02 -32.36 0.15
C HIS A 385 -7.73 -32.51 1.64
N PHE A 386 -8.67 -33.11 2.37
CA PHE A 386 -8.43 -33.47 3.77
C PHE A 386 -7.27 -34.45 3.86
N LYS A 387 -6.28 -34.13 4.69
CA LYS A 387 -5.08 -34.95 4.90
C LYS A 387 -5.21 -35.79 6.16
N ILE A 388 -5.39 -35.13 7.29
CA ILE A 388 -5.42 -35.78 8.60
C ILE A 388 -6.06 -34.86 9.65
N LYS A 389 -6.62 -35.46 10.71
CA LYS A 389 -6.96 -34.76 11.94
C LYS A 389 -5.96 -35.13 13.02
N ILE A 390 -5.35 -34.13 13.65
CA ILE A 390 -4.43 -34.27 14.78
C ILE A 390 -4.98 -33.40 15.90
N ASP A 391 -5.17 -33.99 17.09
CA ASP A 391 -5.89 -33.35 18.19
C ASP A 391 -7.27 -32.83 17.75
N ASN A 392 -7.53 -31.55 17.94
CA ASN A 392 -8.74 -30.86 17.49
C ASN A 392 -8.54 -30.12 16.15
N THR A 393 -7.43 -30.31 15.45
CA THR A 393 -7.09 -29.58 14.23
C THR A 393 -7.21 -30.48 13.00
N LEU A 394 -7.96 -30.04 11.99
CA LEU A 394 -8.08 -30.70 10.70
C LEU A 394 -7.15 -30.04 9.68
N PHE A 395 -6.29 -30.83 9.06
CA PHE A 395 -5.28 -30.40 8.08
C PHE A 395 -5.70 -30.75 6.66
N TYR A 396 -5.46 -29.83 5.74
CA TYR A 396 -5.81 -29.92 4.33
C TYR A 396 -4.63 -29.52 3.45
N ASP A 397 -4.56 -30.12 2.27
CA ASP A 397 -3.77 -29.64 1.15
C ASP A 397 -4.72 -29.03 0.12
N ILE A 398 -4.47 -27.78 -0.25
CA ILE A 398 -5.11 -27.13 -1.39
C ILE A 398 -4.04 -27.02 -2.48
N THR A 399 -4.13 -27.83 -3.54
CA THR A 399 -3.17 -27.80 -4.65
C THR A 399 -3.49 -26.65 -5.61
N GLY A 400 -2.47 -25.83 -5.92
CA GLY A 400 -2.50 -24.92 -7.07
C GLY A 400 -2.33 -25.74 -8.36
N ASN A 401 -2.88 -25.27 -9.48
CA ASN A 401 -2.61 -25.90 -10.78
C ASN A 401 -1.09 -26.01 -10.99
N ASN A 402 -0.55 -27.20 -11.21
CA ASN A 402 0.81 -27.35 -11.73
C ASN A 402 0.94 -28.66 -12.51
N PRO A 403 1.12 -28.62 -13.84
CA PRO A 403 1.69 -29.75 -14.57
C PRO A 403 3.18 -29.47 -14.82
N GLY A 404 4.04 -30.23 -14.12
CA GLY A 404 5.37 -30.60 -14.61
C GLY A 404 6.51 -29.60 -14.39
N GLY A 405 7.43 -29.95 -13.50
CA GLY A 405 8.72 -29.28 -13.38
C GLY A 405 9.60 -29.50 -14.62
N PHE A 406 10.34 -28.48 -15.03
CA PHE A 406 11.59 -28.58 -15.79
C PHE A 406 12.45 -27.31 -15.61
N ILE A 407 13.59 -27.50 -14.94
CA ILE A 407 14.94 -26.93 -15.18
C ILE A 407 15.13 -25.41 -15.33
N LYS A 408 15.99 -24.88 -14.45
CA LYS A 408 16.76 -23.63 -14.58
C LYS A 408 17.33 -23.43 -15.99
N LEU A 409 17.06 -22.31 -16.64
CA LEU A 409 18.05 -21.70 -17.54
C LEU A 409 17.91 -20.16 -17.58
N PHE A 410 19.08 -19.53 -17.62
CA PHE A 410 19.35 -18.09 -17.55
C PHE A 410 18.72 -17.26 -18.68
N SER A 411 18.59 -15.95 -18.38
CA SER A 411 18.87 -14.75 -19.18
C SER A 411 18.85 -14.80 -20.73
N PHE A 412 18.48 -13.66 -21.34
CA PHE A 412 18.45 -13.37 -22.79
C PHE A 412 17.20 -13.96 -23.47
N ILE A 413 16.20 -13.17 -23.87
CA ILE A 413 16.22 -12.40 -25.12
C ILE A 413 15.53 -11.05 -24.92
N LEU A 414 16.34 -10.02 -25.13
CA LEU A 414 16.06 -8.60 -25.32
C LEU A 414 15.25 -8.38 -26.62
N LEU A 415 14.59 -7.21 -26.75
CA LEU A 415 14.40 -6.46 -28.00
C LEU A 415 14.15 -7.30 -29.27
N ILE A 416 12.89 -7.42 -29.72
CA ILE A 416 12.39 -7.39 -31.12
C ILE A 416 10.92 -7.82 -31.03
N ALA A 417 10.03 -6.91 -30.63
CA ALA A 417 8.57 -7.11 -30.79
C ALA A 417 7.73 -5.83 -30.66
N VAL A 418 8.33 -4.69 -30.28
CA VAL A 418 7.60 -3.42 -30.15
C VAL A 418 7.38 -2.69 -31.48
N MET A 419 7.89 -3.16 -32.63
CA MET A 419 7.77 -2.39 -33.89
C MET A 419 7.10 -3.08 -35.08
N ALA A 420 6.38 -4.20 -34.91
CA ALA A 420 5.69 -4.85 -36.05
C ALA A 420 4.26 -5.35 -35.80
N ALA A 421 3.79 -5.48 -34.55
CA ALA A 421 2.46 -6.05 -34.28
C ALA A 421 1.34 -5.01 -34.08
N GLY A 422 1.68 -3.72 -33.94
CA GLY A 422 0.73 -2.64 -33.66
C GLY A 422 -0.14 -2.20 -34.85
N LEU A 423 0.18 -2.60 -36.08
CA LEU A 423 -0.57 -2.17 -37.27
C LEU A 423 -1.34 -3.28 -38.00
N LEU A 424 -1.08 -4.56 -37.68
CA LEU A 424 -1.73 -5.70 -38.35
C LEU A 424 -2.82 -6.39 -37.52
N MET A 425 -2.90 -6.14 -36.21
CA MET A 425 -3.95 -6.71 -35.35
C MET A 425 -5.22 -5.86 -35.22
N PHE A 426 -5.32 -4.73 -35.94
CA PHE A 426 -6.53 -3.89 -35.92
C PHE A 426 -7.56 -4.25 -37.01
N GLN A 427 -7.30 -5.25 -37.85
CA GLN A 427 -8.20 -5.65 -38.95
C GLN A 427 -8.76 -7.09 -38.85
N GLN A 428 -8.54 -7.82 -37.76
CA GLN A 428 -8.96 -9.22 -37.65
C GLN A 428 -9.75 -9.62 -36.40
N LEU A 429 -10.39 -8.68 -35.71
CA LEU A 429 -11.34 -8.99 -34.63
C LEU A 429 -12.79 -8.71 -35.05
N LYS A 430 -13.27 -9.56 -35.97
CA LYS A 430 -14.70 -9.85 -36.17
C LYS A 430 -14.88 -11.35 -36.31
N THR A 431 -14.75 -12.06 -35.20
CA THR A 431 -15.26 -13.43 -35.06
C THR A 431 -15.67 -13.63 -33.62
N GLU A 432 -16.98 -13.73 -33.41
CA GLU A 432 -17.59 -14.24 -32.18
C GLU A 432 -17.02 -15.62 -31.90
N VAL A 433 -16.32 -15.76 -30.77
CA VAL A 433 -15.98 -17.08 -30.24
C VAL A 433 -17.24 -17.64 -29.60
N LYS A 434 -17.76 -18.72 -30.19
CA LYS A 434 -18.84 -19.53 -29.62
C LYS A 434 -18.46 -19.98 -28.21
N ALA A 435 -19.35 -19.71 -27.27
CA ALA A 435 -19.32 -20.21 -25.92
C ALA A 435 -19.47 -21.74 -25.92
N GLN A 436 -18.38 -22.48 -25.66
CA GLN A 436 -18.51 -23.74 -24.92
C GLN A 436 -17.20 -24.32 -24.33
N ASP A 437 -16.00 -23.85 -24.67
CA ASP A 437 -14.74 -24.42 -24.14
C ASP A 437 -13.81 -23.44 -23.36
N ALA A 438 -14.30 -22.28 -22.93
CA ALA A 438 -13.48 -21.23 -22.28
C ALA A 438 -13.55 -21.17 -20.74
N ALA A 439 -14.18 -22.14 -20.08
CA ALA A 439 -14.46 -22.05 -18.63
C ALA A 439 -13.29 -22.49 -17.71
N GLN A 440 -12.16 -22.98 -18.25
CA GLN A 440 -11.08 -23.56 -17.44
C GLN A 440 -9.83 -22.69 -17.22
N ASN A 441 -9.78 -21.45 -17.73
CA ASN A 441 -8.57 -20.60 -17.63
C ASN A 441 -8.79 -19.22 -17.00
N ILE A 442 -9.98 -18.91 -16.47
CA ILE A 442 -10.27 -17.61 -15.82
C ILE A 442 -9.88 -17.71 -14.35
N GLN A 443 -8.80 -17.01 -13.95
CA GLN A 443 -8.32 -17.03 -12.57
C GLN A 443 -8.53 -15.69 -11.86
N TYR A 444 -8.36 -14.58 -12.57
CA TYR A 444 -8.63 -13.24 -12.03
C TYR A 444 -9.63 -12.47 -12.90
N ARG A 445 -10.38 -11.59 -12.24
CA ARG A 445 -11.35 -10.69 -12.87
C ARG A 445 -11.05 -9.28 -12.43
N GLU A 446 -10.90 -8.38 -13.40
CA GLU A 446 -10.75 -6.96 -13.14
C GLU A 446 -11.97 -6.22 -13.68
N TYR A 447 -12.69 -5.52 -12.80
CA TYR A 447 -13.86 -4.74 -13.19
C TYR A 447 -13.49 -3.27 -13.32
N PHE A 448 -13.94 -2.63 -14.39
CA PHE A 448 -13.62 -1.24 -14.65
C PHE A 448 -14.73 -0.56 -15.43
N ILE A 449 -14.81 0.76 -15.32
CA ILE A 449 -15.65 1.58 -16.21
C ILE A 449 -14.83 1.88 -17.46
N ASN A 450 -15.30 1.44 -18.62
CA ASN A 450 -14.62 1.68 -19.89
C ASN A 450 -14.68 3.18 -20.21
N PRO A 451 -13.54 3.87 -20.35
CA PRO A 451 -13.53 5.33 -20.52
C PRO A 451 -14.10 5.81 -21.85
N LYS A 452 -14.30 4.92 -22.82
CA LYS A 452 -14.89 5.25 -24.12
C LYS A 452 -16.40 5.09 -24.14
N THR A 453 -16.91 4.06 -23.47
CA THR A 453 -18.35 3.73 -23.48
C THR A 453 -19.05 4.14 -22.20
N GLU A 454 -18.30 4.43 -21.14
CA GLU A 454 -18.79 4.67 -19.77
C GLU A 454 -19.58 3.48 -19.20
N GLU A 455 -19.38 2.30 -19.80
CA GLU A 455 -19.99 1.04 -19.41
C GLU A 455 -19.05 0.22 -18.54
N ILE A 456 -19.60 -0.59 -17.64
CA ILE A 456 -18.83 -1.49 -16.82
C ILE A 456 -18.42 -2.67 -17.66
N ASN A 457 -17.13 -2.98 -17.60
CA ASN A 457 -16.52 -4.10 -18.28
C ASN A 457 -15.78 -4.94 -17.24
N VAL A 458 -15.66 -6.24 -17.53
CA VAL A 458 -14.80 -7.17 -16.82
C VAL A 458 -13.72 -7.66 -17.77
N LEU A 459 -12.46 -7.67 -17.32
CA LEU A 459 -11.37 -8.39 -17.96
C LEU A 459 -11.23 -9.75 -17.29
N TYR A 460 -11.05 -10.77 -18.11
CA TYR A 460 -10.67 -12.11 -17.66
C TYR A 460 -9.18 -12.26 -17.86
N LEU A 461 -8.46 -12.55 -16.78
CA LEU A 461 -7.02 -12.70 -16.79
C LEU A 461 -6.64 -14.15 -16.50
N ASN A 462 -5.58 -14.61 -17.15
CA ASN A 462 -4.91 -15.86 -16.82
C ASN A 462 -3.99 -15.68 -15.59
N GLU A 463 -3.31 -16.76 -15.19
CA GLU A 463 -2.42 -16.81 -14.02
C GLU A 463 -1.21 -15.86 -14.13
N GLN A 464 -0.84 -15.43 -15.33
CA GLN A 464 0.27 -14.52 -15.59
C GLN A 464 -0.18 -13.06 -15.77
N GLY A 465 -1.46 -12.74 -15.48
CA GLY A 465 -2.03 -11.40 -15.69
C GLY A 465 -2.30 -11.06 -17.16
N GLY A 466 -2.17 -12.02 -18.07
CA GLY A 466 -2.49 -11.86 -19.48
C GLY A 466 -4.00 -11.84 -19.70
N ILE A 467 -4.49 -10.86 -20.48
CA ILE A 467 -5.90 -10.74 -20.85
C ILE A 467 -6.27 -11.89 -21.80
N ILE A 468 -7.17 -12.76 -21.34
CA ILE A 468 -7.70 -13.86 -22.15
C ILE A 468 -9.14 -13.59 -22.63
N GLY A 469 -9.76 -12.54 -22.13
CA GLY A 469 -11.05 -12.08 -22.63
C GLY A 469 -11.52 -10.83 -21.92
N SER A 470 -12.62 -10.27 -22.43
CA SER A 470 -13.32 -9.17 -21.80
C SER A 470 -14.80 -9.29 -22.07
N LYS A 471 -15.63 -8.82 -21.15
CA LYS A 471 -17.08 -8.75 -21.32
C LYS A 471 -17.60 -7.41 -20.81
N GLN A 472 -18.43 -6.78 -21.62
CA GLN A 472 -19.20 -5.61 -21.18
C GLN A 472 -20.40 -6.09 -20.34
N LEU A 473 -20.52 -5.58 -19.12
CA LEU A 473 -21.51 -6.00 -18.12
C LEU A 473 -22.77 -5.14 -18.09
N THR A 474 -22.66 -3.90 -18.56
CA THR A 474 -23.75 -2.94 -18.71
C THR A 474 -23.74 -2.37 -20.12
N SER A 475 -24.91 -2.05 -20.69
CA SER A 475 -25.01 -1.56 -22.08
C SER A 475 -26.20 -0.59 -22.25
N ASP A 476 -26.50 0.16 -21.21
CA ASP A 476 -27.67 1.03 -21.13
C ASP A 476 -27.40 2.49 -21.57
N GLN A 477 -26.14 2.79 -21.86
CA GLN A 477 -25.62 4.08 -22.34
C GLN A 477 -25.80 5.22 -21.33
N TYR A 478 -25.87 4.88 -20.03
CA TYR A 478 -25.78 5.85 -18.96
C TYR A 478 -24.36 5.91 -18.42
N LYS A 479 -23.91 7.11 -18.08
CA LYS A 479 -22.61 7.33 -17.47
C LYS A 479 -22.54 6.67 -16.09
N LYS A 480 -21.38 6.10 -15.76
CA LYS A 480 -21.13 5.39 -14.51
C LYS A 480 -19.93 5.98 -13.79
N SER A 481 -19.96 5.94 -12.46
CA SER A 481 -18.87 6.39 -11.60
C SER A 481 -18.87 5.62 -10.28
N HIS A 482 -17.82 5.78 -9.47
CA HIS A 482 -17.73 5.17 -8.13
C HIS A 482 -18.01 3.66 -8.15
N LEU A 483 -17.37 2.92 -9.06
CA LEU A 483 -17.50 1.47 -9.15
C LEU A 483 -16.73 0.83 -7.99
N GLU A 484 -17.41 0.06 -7.17
CA GLU A 484 -16.81 -0.75 -6.12
C GLU A 484 -17.26 -2.20 -6.21
N ILE A 485 -16.41 -3.09 -5.67
CA ILE A 485 -16.66 -4.53 -5.64
C ILE A 485 -16.72 -4.97 -4.18
N PHE A 486 -17.77 -5.69 -3.81
CA PHE A 486 -17.85 -6.28 -2.48
C PHE A 486 -16.77 -7.35 -2.29
N TYR A 487 -16.32 -7.56 -1.06
CA TYR A 487 -15.13 -8.36 -0.69
C TYR A 487 -15.03 -9.77 -1.30
N ASP A 488 -16.15 -10.37 -1.74
CA ASP A 488 -16.19 -11.68 -2.36
C ASP A 488 -16.18 -11.69 -3.90
N ASN A 489 -16.02 -10.53 -4.55
CA ASN A 489 -16.07 -10.33 -6.00
C ASN A 489 -17.38 -10.77 -6.69
N LYS A 490 -18.47 -10.97 -5.93
CA LYS A 490 -19.77 -11.39 -6.48
C LYS A 490 -20.75 -10.25 -6.66
N MET A 491 -20.58 -9.15 -5.94
CA MET A 491 -21.46 -7.99 -6.03
C MET A 491 -20.66 -6.77 -6.43
N LEU A 492 -21.16 -6.06 -7.44
CA LEU A 492 -20.60 -4.80 -7.88
C LEU A 492 -21.64 -3.70 -7.65
N GLY A 493 -21.20 -2.58 -7.10
CA GLY A 493 -22.00 -1.39 -6.95
C GLY A 493 -21.38 -0.25 -7.73
N TYR A 494 -22.20 0.68 -8.21
CA TYR A 494 -21.74 1.84 -8.96
C TYR A 494 -22.81 2.91 -8.97
N PHE A 495 -22.37 4.16 -9.05
CA PHE A 495 -23.26 5.26 -9.38
C PHE A 495 -23.52 5.30 -10.88
N GLN A 496 -24.79 5.53 -11.25
CA GLN A 496 -25.25 5.71 -12.62
C GLN A 496 -26.03 7.01 -12.75
N ASP A 497 -25.70 7.81 -13.75
CA ASP A 497 -26.43 9.04 -14.05
C ASP A 497 -27.86 8.72 -14.47
N ILE A 498 -28.81 9.55 -14.04
CA ILE A 498 -30.23 9.36 -14.38
C ILE A 498 -30.53 9.82 -15.81
N ASN A 499 -29.80 10.84 -16.27
CA ASN A 499 -29.98 11.46 -17.57
C ASN A 499 -28.86 11.02 -18.51
N LYS A 500 -29.17 10.80 -19.78
CA LYS A 500 -28.16 10.52 -20.81
C LYS A 500 -27.46 11.81 -21.21
N ASP A 501 -26.16 11.73 -21.49
CA ASP A 501 -25.41 12.82 -22.10
C ASP A 501 -25.69 12.87 -23.61
N ASP A 502 -26.93 13.17 -23.99
CA ASP A 502 -27.38 13.27 -25.38
C ASP A 502 -27.35 14.72 -25.90
N GLY A 503 -26.73 15.63 -25.13
CA GLY A 503 -26.64 17.05 -25.45
C GLY A 503 -27.97 17.81 -25.29
N THR A 504 -29.05 17.14 -24.87
CA THR A 504 -30.30 17.82 -24.51
C THR A 504 -30.19 18.37 -23.09
N LYS A 505 -30.33 19.68 -22.95
CA LYS A 505 -30.47 20.29 -21.62
C LYS A 505 -31.89 19.98 -21.14
N PRO A 506 -32.06 19.46 -19.91
CA PRO A 506 -33.38 19.25 -19.32
C PRO A 506 -34.22 20.52 -19.43
N ALA A 507 -35.49 20.37 -19.78
CA ALA A 507 -36.43 21.47 -19.98
C ALA A 507 -36.51 22.40 -18.74
N GLU A 508 -36.26 21.85 -17.54
CA GLU A 508 -36.21 22.60 -16.29
C GLU A 508 -34.96 22.25 -15.49
N LYS A 509 -34.19 23.29 -15.13
CA LYS A 509 -32.93 23.20 -14.39
C LYS A 509 -33.11 22.50 -13.04
N ASP A 510 -34.26 22.69 -12.39
CA ASP A 510 -34.54 22.17 -11.04
C ASP A 510 -34.82 20.66 -11.01
N GLU A 511 -35.34 20.07 -12.08
CA GLU A 511 -35.58 18.63 -12.16
C GLU A 511 -34.27 17.85 -12.33
N TYR A 512 -33.32 18.42 -13.07
CA TYR A 512 -31.97 17.87 -13.23
C TYR A 512 -31.21 17.76 -11.91
N TYR A 513 -31.29 18.80 -11.08
CA TYR A 513 -30.55 18.85 -9.82
C TYR A 513 -31.13 17.91 -8.75
N LYS A 514 -32.45 17.64 -8.78
CA LYS A 514 -33.13 16.75 -7.83
C LYS A 514 -32.97 15.26 -8.14
N ASN A 515 -32.74 14.91 -9.40
CA ASN A 515 -32.59 13.53 -9.86
C ASN A 515 -31.29 13.40 -10.66
N TYR A 516 -30.17 13.31 -9.93
CA TYR A 516 -28.85 13.30 -10.53
C TYR A 516 -28.30 11.89 -10.73
N VAL A 517 -28.30 11.09 -9.66
CA VAL A 517 -27.57 9.82 -9.62
C VAL A 517 -28.36 8.71 -8.95
N LYS A 518 -28.12 7.47 -9.36
CA LYS A 518 -28.62 6.26 -8.72
C LYS A 518 -27.47 5.37 -8.30
N LEU A 519 -27.55 4.78 -7.11
CA LEU A 519 -26.70 3.65 -6.77
C LEU A 519 -27.33 2.38 -7.32
N MET A 520 -26.59 1.71 -8.19
CA MET A 520 -26.97 0.46 -8.84
C MET A 520 -26.13 -0.68 -8.28
N ILE A 521 -26.77 -1.79 -7.92
CA ILE A 521 -26.09 -3.02 -7.48
C ILE A 521 -26.35 -4.13 -8.50
N LYS A 522 -25.32 -4.90 -8.83
CA LYS A 522 -25.42 -6.07 -9.72
C LYS A 522 -24.78 -7.28 -9.06
N GLN A 523 -25.54 -8.36 -8.90
CA GLN A 523 -25.15 -9.59 -8.21
C GLN A 523 -24.44 -10.57 -9.16
N GLY A 524 -23.34 -10.12 -9.75
CA GLY A 524 -22.52 -10.93 -10.64
C GLY A 524 -22.79 -10.68 -12.12
N GLU A 525 -21.93 -11.20 -12.99
CA GLU A 525 -21.83 -10.78 -14.40
C GLU A 525 -23.11 -10.99 -15.22
N ASN A 526 -23.89 -12.03 -14.88
CA ASN A 526 -25.09 -12.43 -15.63
C ASN A 526 -26.38 -11.85 -15.06
N GLU A 527 -26.34 -11.26 -13.87
CA GLU A 527 -27.53 -10.71 -13.22
C GLU A 527 -27.81 -9.28 -13.69
N THR A 528 -29.06 -8.85 -13.63
CA THR A 528 -29.43 -7.47 -13.97
C THR A 528 -29.10 -6.55 -12.80
N ALA A 529 -28.54 -5.37 -13.10
CA ALA A 529 -28.34 -4.35 -12.08
C ALA A 529 -29.69 -3.80 -11.59
N TYR A 530 -29.80 -3.52 -10.29
CA TYR A 530 -30.99 -2.93 -9.70
C TYR A 530 -30.65 -1.70 -8.85
N GLU A 531 -31.55 -0.73 -8.87
CA GLU A 531 -31.42 0.52 -8.11
C GLU A 531 -31.67 0.26 -6.62
N VAL A 532 -30.76 0.75 -5.76
CA VAL A 532 -30.87 0.70 -4.29
C VAL A 532 -30.98 2.07 -3.65
N TYR A 533 -30.49 3.12 -4.31
CA TYR A 533 -30.57 4.50 -3.83
C TYR A 533 -30.73 5.45 -5.00
N ARG A 534 -31.39 6.58 -4.75
CA ARG A 534 -31.50 7.70 -5.68
C ARG A 534 -31.16 8.99 -4.96
N GLY A 535 -30.28 9.76 -5.58
CA GLY A 535 -29.71 10.96 -5.02
C GLY A 535 -29.78 12.16 -5.96
N ASP A 536 -29.72 13.33 -5.36
CA ASP A 536 -29.56 14.61 -6.03
C ASP A 536 -28.05 14.92 -6.24
N VAL A 537 -27.72 16.11 -6.74
CA VAL A 537 -26.32 16.53 -6.96
C VAL A 537 -25.44 16.62 -5.72
N HIS A 538 -26.03 16.59 -4.52
CA HIS A 538 -25.30 16.61 -3.25
C HIS A 538 -24.88 15.20 -2.82
N THR A 539 -25.32 14.16 -3.53
CA THR A 539 -24.82 12.80 -3.30
C THR A 539 -23.35 12.73 -3.70
N SER A 540 -22.50 12.44 -2.73
CA SER A 540 -21.04 12.56 -2.84
C SER A 540 -20.39 11.25 -3.27
N SER A 541 -20.38 10.28 -2.37
CA SER A 541 -19.69 8.99 -2.52
C SER A 541 -20.52 7.90 -1.82
N TRP A 542 -20.09 6.65 -1.95
CA TRP A 542 -20.69 5.54 -1.23
C TRP A 542 -19.63 4.46 -0.99
N GLU A 543 -19.88 3.56 -0.03
CA GLU A 543 -19.03 2.40 0.24
C GLU A 543 -19.86 1.20 0.72
N TRP A 544 -19.29 0.00 0.66
CA TRP A 544 -19.88 -1.18 1.28
C TRP A 544 -19.66 -1.19 2.80
N ARG A 545 -20.73 -1.33 3.60
CA ARG A 545 -20.62 -1.62 5.04
C ARG A 545 -20.47 -3.12 5.30
N ASP A 546 -21.28 -3.91 4.61
CA ASP A 546 -21.29 -5.37 4.67
C ASP A 546 -22.00 -5.95 3.42
N ASN A 547 -22.33 -7.25 3.43
CA ASN A 547 -22.93 -7.93 2.28
C ASN A 547 -24.42 -7.61 2.06
N LYS A 548 -25.03 -6.79 2.90
CA LYS A 548 -26.44 -6.38 2.83
C LYS A 548 -26.61 -4.87 2.91
N HIS A 549 -25.60 -4.12 3.31
CA HIS A 549 -25.68 -2.68 3.51
C HIS A 549 -24.61 -1.90 2.76
N VAL A 550 -25.02 -0.76 2.22
CA VAL A 550 -24.13 0.28 1.66
C VAL A 550 -24.29 1.56 2.47
N ILE A 551 -23.22 2.33 2.58
CA ILE A 551 -23.25 3.69 3.15
C ILE A 551 -23.21 4.66 1.98
N VAL A 552 -24.17 5.57 1.89
CA VAL A 552 -24.18 6.66 0.91
C VAL A 552 -23.96 7.98 1.63
N TYR A 553 -23.02 8.77 1.15
CA TYR A 553 -22.67 10.06 1.71
C TYR A 553 -23.34 11.21 0.96
N TYR A 554 -23.89 12.16 1.71
CA TYR A 554 -24.63 13.31 1.19
C TYR A 554 -24.05 14.62 1.73
N GLY A 555 -23.51 15.44 0.83
CA GLY A 555 -22.84 16.69 1.16
C GLY A 555 -23.75 17.90 1.05
N CYS A 556 -24.19 18.48 2.16
CA CYS A 556 -25.06 19.67 2.12
C CYS A 556 -24.30 21.02 2.07
N GLY A 557 -22.96 20.99 1.96
CA GLY A 557 -22.09 22.17 1.86
C GLY A 557 -20.71 21.94 2.51
N THR A 558 -19.87 22.98 2.57
CA THR A 558 -18.44 22.93 2.94
C THR A 558 -18.11 22.33 4.31
N HIS A 559 -19.10 22.09 5.17
CA HIS A 559 -18.94 21.52 6.52
C HIS A 559 -20.04 20.53 6.91
N CYS A 560 -20.74 19.94 5.94
CA CYS A 560 -21.91 19.11 6.20
C CYS A 560 -21.84 17.83 5.37
N LEU A 561 -21.64 16.70 6.03
CA LEU A 561 -21.65 15.38 5.41
C LEU A 561 -22.54 14.45 6.23
N TYR A 562 -23.68 14.09 5.66
CA TYR A 562 -24.56 13.06 6.18
C TYR A 562 -24.18 11.70 5.60
N TYR A 563 -24.51 10.63 6.31
CA TYR A 563 -24.47 9.28 5.78
C TYR A 563 -25.83 8.61 5.91
N TYR A 564 -26.15 7.74 4.96
CA TYR A 564 -27.32 6.86 4.98
C TYR A 564 -26.85 5.43 4.80
N VAL A 565 -27.16 4.56 5.76
CA VAL A 565 -26.91 3.12 5.68
C VAL A 565 -28.16 2.49 5.07
N ILE A 566 -28.01 1.93 3.88
CA ILE A 566 -29.13 1.43 3.07
C ILE A 566 -28.99 -0.08 2.93
N ASN A 567 -30.05 -0.80 3.30
CA ASN A 567 -30.11 -2.23 3.05
C ASN A 567 -30.42 -2.49 1.57
N ILE A 568 -29.51 -3.15 0.86
CA ILE A 568 -29.60 -3.37 -0.59
C ILE A 568 -30.76 -4.28 -0.98
N ASN A 569 -31.28 -5.10 -0.07
CA ASN A 569 -32.37 -6.03 -0.35
C ASN A 569 -33.73 -5.36 -0.16
N THR A 570 -33.90 -4.59 0.93
CA THR A 570 -35.16 -3.91 1.25
C THR A 570 -35.26 -2.51 0.62
N LYS A 571 -34.12 -1.93 0.25
CA LYS A 571 -33.94 -0.55 -0.26
C LYS A 571 -34.35 0.52 0.75
N GLN A 572 -34.36 0.17 2.04
CA GLN A 572 -34.69 1.08 3.13
C GLN A 572 -33.41 1.60 3.77
N THR A 573 -33.41 2.88 4.13
CA THR A 573 -32.43 3.45 5.06
C THR A 573 -32.71 2.87 6.44
N GLU A 574 -31.72 2.20 7.01
CA GLU A 574 -31.82 1.57 8.34
C GLU A 574 -31.08 2.36 9.41
N ASP A 575 -30.14 3.24 9.02
CA ASP A 575 -29.35 4.09 9.92
C ASP A 575 -28.90 5.34 9.15
N GLU A 576 -28.83 6.48 9.83
CA GLU A 576 -28.40 7.76 9.24
C GLU A 576 -27.77 8.66 10.32
N GLY A 577 -26.84 9.53 9.92
CA GLY A 577 -26.16 10.43 10.84
C GLY A 577 -25.31 11.49 10.17
N GLN A 578 -24.65 12.32 10.97
CA GLN A 578 -23.66 13.32 10.53
C GLN A 578 -22.25 12.84 10.86
N ILE A 579 -21.29 13.11 9.97
CA ILE A 579 -19.88 12.71 10.13
C ILE A 579 -19.10 13.75 10.95
N TYR A 580 -19.46 15.02 10.80
CA TYR A 580 -18.85 16.13 11.52
C TYR A 580 -19.89 16.72 12.48
N GLU A 581 -19.90 16.25 13.74
CA GLU A 581 -20.53 16.94 14.88
C GLU A 581 -19.49 17.73 15.68
#